data_AF-A0A5C8MNY5-F1
#
_entry.id   AF-A0A5C8MNY5-F1
#
_cell.length_a   1.000
_cell.length_b   1.000
_cell.length_c   1.000
_cell.angle_alpha   90.00
_cell.angle_beta   90.00
_cell.angle_gamma   90.00
#
_symmetry.space_group_name_H-M   'P 1'
#
loop_
_entity.id
_entity.type
_entity.pdbx_description
1 polymer ?
#
loop_
_entity_poly.entity_id
_entity_poly.type
_entity_poly.pdbx_seq_one_letter_code
_entity_poly.pdbx_strand_id
1 'polypeptide(L)' 'MAKQQIGVIGLAVMGKNLALNIESKGYSVAVYNRSREKTDEFLKEAQGKNIVGTYSIEEFVN' A
#
# COMPACT_ATOMS: atom_id res chain seq x y z
N MET A 1 0.43 -14.26 3.76
CA MET A 1 0.19 -13.07 4.60
C MET A 1 -1.29 -13.02 4.96
N ALA A 2 -1.71 -12.23 5.96
CA ALA A 2 -3.14 -11.97 6.12
C ALA A 2 -3.64 -11.21 4.89
N LYS A 3 -4.79 -11.63 4.35
CA LYS A 3 -5.35 -11.04 3.12
C LYS A 3 -5.77 -9.60 3.39
N GLN A 4 -5.25 -8.66 2.59
CA GLN A 4 -5.65 -7.26 2.69
C GLN A 4 -7.02 -7.06 2.04
N GLN A 5 -7.82 -6.11 2.53
CA GLN A 5 -9.18 -5.90 2.04
C GLN A 5 -9.20 -5.14 0.71
N ILE A 6 -8.24 -4.23 0.52
CA ILE A 6 -8.12 -3.41 -0.70
C ILE A 6 -6.65 -3.38 -1.15
N GLY A 7 -6.43 -3.27 -2.47
CA GLY A 7 -5.12 -3.05 -3.06
C GLY A 7 -5.05 -1.71 -3.82
N VAL A 8 -3.92 -1.01 -3.74
CA VAL A 8 -3.63 0.21 -4.52
C VAL A 8 -2.33 0.03 -5.30
N ILE A 9 -2.42 0.13 -6.63
CA ILE A 9 -1.25 0.17 -7.53
C ILE A 9 -0.97 1.62 -7.93
N GLY A 10 0.26 2.07 -7.71
CA GLY A 10 0.74 3.41 -8.06
C GLY A 10 0.79 4.32 -6.84
N LEU A 11 2.01 4.72 -6.45
CA LEU A 11 2.29 5.48 -5.22
C LEU A 11 2.84 6.89 -5.51
N ALA A 12 2.29 7.54 -6.53
CA ALA A 12 2.40 9.00 -6.67
C ALA A 12 1.53 9.71 -5.62
N VAL A 13 1.43 11.04 -5.67
CA VAL A 13 0.69 11.84 -4.67
C VAL A 13 -0.76 11.37 -4.49
N MET A 14 -1.49 11.13 -5.58
CA MET A 14 -2.89 10.70 -5.51
C MET A 14 -3.03 9.30 -4.87
N GLY A 15 -2.23 8.33 -5.33
CA GLY A 15 -2.34 6.95 -4.86
C GLY A 15 -1.97 6.78 -3.39
N LYS A 16 -0.93 7.50 -2.91
CA LYS A 16 -0.56 7.54 -1.49
C LYS A 16 -1.71 8.07 -0.63
N ASN A 17 -2.29 9.21 -1.02
CA ASN A 17 -3.41 9.81 -0.28
C ASN A 17 -4.67 8.93 -0.30
N LEU A 18 -4.92 8.23 -1.41
CA LEU A 18 -6.03 7.29 -1.51
C LEU A 18 -5.84 6.10 -0.55
N ALA A 19 -4.64 5.49 -0.54
CA ALA A 19 -4.32 4.39 0.38
C ALA A 19 -4.47 4.81 1.85
N LEU A 20 -3.97 6.00 2.21
CA LEU A 20 -4.12 6.56 3.56
C LEU A 20 -5.58 6.86 3.93
N ASN A 21 -6.38 7.36 2.97
CA ASN A 21 -7.79 7.62 3.21
C ASN A 21 -8.54 6.31 3.50
N ILE A 22 -8.31 5.28 2.69
CA ILE A 22 -8.93 3.96 2.87
C ILE A 22 -8.53 3.35 4.22
N GLU A 23 -7.25 3.41 4.57
CA GLU A 23 -6.76 2.93 5.86
C GLU A 23 -7.39 3.69 7.05
N SER A 24 -7.57 5.01 6.93
CA SER A 24 -8.21 5.83 7.97
C SER A 24 -9.67 5.45 8.25
N LYS A 25 -10.30 4.70 7.32
CA LYS A 25 -11.66 4.15 7.49
C LYS A 25 -11.66 2.75 8.11
N GLY A 26 -10.51 2.24 8.53
CA GLY A 26 -10.39 0.95 9.21
C GLY A 26 -10.16 -0.25 8.28
N TYR A 27 -9.85 -0.01 7.01
CA TYR A 27 -9.54 -1.08 6.06
C TYR A 27 -8.05 -1.41 6.02
N SER A 28 -7.72 -2.68 5.81
CA SER A 28 -6.35 -3.11 5.55
C SER A 28 -6.00 -2.97 4.06
N VAL A 29 -4.84 -2.39 3.74
CA VAL A 29 -4.48 -1.97 2.38
C VAL A 29 -3.16 -2.59 1.94
N ALA A 30 -3.16 -3.34 0.83
CA ALA A 30 -1.96 -3.72 0.10
C ALA A 30 -1.57 -2.61 -0.87
N VAL A 31 -0.27 -2.30 -0.97
CA VAL A 31 0.23 -1.32 -1.93
C VAL A 31 1.36 -1.87 -2.78
N TYR A 32 1.37 -1.46 -4.03
CA TYR A 32 2.41 -1.81 -4.99
C TYR A 32 2.76 -0.61 -5.87
N ASN A 33 4.02 -0.47 -6.22
CA ASN A 33 4.48 0.47 -7.23
C ASN A 33 5.60 -0.16 -8.04
N ARG A 34 5.67 0.18 -9.34
CA ARG A 34 6.72 -0.35 -10.24
C ARG A 34 8.13 -0.06 -9.72
N SER A 35 8.36 1.15 -9.22
CA SER A 35 9.62 1.51 -8.56
C SER A 35 9.53 1.15 -7.08
N ARG A 36 10.38 0.21 -6.66
CA ARG A 36 10.50 -0.29 -5.28
C ARG A 36 10.68 0.82 -4.25
N GLU A 37 11.54 1.79 -4.58
CA GLU A 37 11.84 2.96 -3.75
C GLU A 37 10.59 3.75 -3.32
N LYS A 38 9.57 3.85 -4.18
CA LYS A 38 8.31 4.56 -3.84
C LYS A 38 7.48 3.80 -2.83
N THR A 39 7.49 2.47 -2.87
CA THR A 39 6.88 1.62 -1.86
C THR A 39 7.61 1.79 -0.53
N ASP A 40 8.95 1.73 -0.55
CA ASP A 40 9.77 1.87 0.67
C ASP A 40 9.63 3.25 1.32
N GLU A 41 9.62 4.33 0.52
CA GLU A 41 9.34 5.70 0.98
C GLU A 41 7.96 5.79 1.65
N PHE A 42 6.93 5.25 0.99
CA PHE A 42 5.57 5.32 1.50
C PHE A 42 5.37 4.50 2.78
N LEU A 43 6.00 3.33 2.91
CA LEU A 43 5.92 2.53 4.14
C LEU A 43 6.56 3.23 5.33
N LYS A 44 7.60 4.05 5.13
CA LYS A 44 8.15 4.90 6.18
C LYS A 44 7.16 6.00 6.60
N GLU A 45 6.45 6.61 5.64
CA GLU A 45 5.40 7.60 5.91
C GLU A 45 4.19 6.95 6.62
N ALA A 46 3.88 5.69 6.32
CA ALA A 46 2.72 4.96 6.82
C ALA A 46 3.02 4.07 8.05
N GLN A 47 4.07 4.37 8.81
CA GLN A 47 4.40 3.59 10.02
C GLN A 47 3.24 3.56 11.03
N GLY A 48 2.95 2.36 11.53
CA GLY A 48 1.86 2.12 12.50
C GLY A 48 0.46 2.04 11.88
N LYS A 49 0.33 2.12 10.55
CA LYS A 49 -0.93 1.97 9.81
C LYS A 49 -1.14 0.54 9.32
N ASN A 50 -2.39 0.19 9.00
CA ASN A 50 -2.73 -1.09 8.39
C ASN A 50 -2.44 -1.13 6.89
N ILE A 51 -1.19 -0.84 6.51
CA ILE A 51 -0.70 -0.82 5.13
C ILE A 51 0.45 -1.80 4.97
N VAL A 52 0.34 -2.69 3.98
CA VAL A 52 1.36 -3.68 3.62
C VAL A 52 1.90 -3.37 2.24
N GLY A 53 3.21 -3.19 2.12
CA GLY A 53 3.86 -3.02 0.82
C GLY A 53 4.19 -4.37 0.21
N THR A 54 4.04 -4.44 -1.11
CA THR A 54 4.33 -5.61 -1.94
C THR A 54 5.28 -5.19 -3.06
N TYR A 55 6.10 -6.13 -3.54
CA TYR A 55 7.21 -5.85 -4.45
C TYR A 55 7.13 -6.63 -5.76
N SER A 56 6.10 -7.45 -5.93
CA SER A 56 5.74 -8.08 -7.19
C SER A 56 4.23 -8.08 -7.38
N ILE A 57 3.77 -8.19 -8.63
CA ILE A 57 2.33 -8.33 -8.91
C ILE A 57 1.78 -9.62 -8.29
N GLU A 58 2.56 -10.70 -8.27
CA GLU A 58 2.15 -11.96 -7.67
C GLU A 58 1.90 -11.82 -6.16
N GLU A 59 2.81 -11.15 -5.43
CA GLU A 59 2.65 -10.84 -4.01
C GLU A 59 1.51 -9.86 -3.75
N PHE A 60 1.26 -8.91 -4.66
CA PHE A 60 0.15 -7.97 -4.54
C PHE A 60 -1.23 -8.65 -4.67
N VAL A 61 -1.32 -9.72 -5.46
CA VAL A 61 -2.59 -10.41 -5.77
C VAL A 61 -2.92 -11.55 -4.80
N ASN A 62 -1.91 -12.23 -4.24
CA ASN A 62 -2.06 -13.45 -3.44
C ASN A 62 -1.83 -13.26 -1.94
#